data_AF-A0A928PRC5-F1
#
_entry.id   AF-A0A928PRC5-F1
#
_cell.length_a   1.000
_cell.length_b   1.000
_cell.length_c   1.000
_cell.angle_alpha   90.00
_cell.angle_beta   90.00
_cell.angle_gamma   90.00
#
_symmetry.space_group_name_H-M   'P 1'
#
loop_
_entity.id
_entity.type
_entity.pdbx_description
1 polymer ?
#
loop_
_entity_poly.entity_id
_entity_poly.type
_entity_poly.pdbx_seq_one_letter_code
_entity_poly.pdbx_strand_id
1 'polypeptide(L)'
;TASAVVADVIDCVKHFAARKYLYWEDGAPELVRNINDQIVQMYLRVGGQSEDELAASVEKVFGACERIARDDVHNEAGFIVPAATYAEQLSKKQQLEWCGVQVLGFLRVFTDKEALTEE
;
A
#
# COMPACT_ATOMS: atom_id res chain seq x y z
N THR A 1 13.79 24.49 3.21
CA THR A 1 14.90 24.19 4.14
C THR A 1 15.24 25.38 5.00
N ALA A 2 15.60 26.55 4.44
CA ALA A 2 15.94 27.75 5.23
C ALA A 2 14.81 28.24 6.16
N SER A 3 13.54 28.13 5.75
CA SER A 3 12.39 28.53 6.59
C SER A 3 12.21 27.68 7.84
N ALA A 4 12.39 26.36 7.74
CA ALA A 4 12.33 25.45 8.90
C ALA A 4 13.45 25.77 9.89
N VAL A 5 14.66 26.01 9.38
CA VAL A 5 15.81 26.40 10.21
C VAL A 5 15.56 27.72 10.94
N VAL A 6 15.05 28.74 10.24
CA VAL A 6 14.75 30.05 10.85
C VAL A 6 13.64 29.93 11.90
N ALA A 7 12.64 29.06 11.69
CA ALA A 7 11.61 28.78 12.69
C ALA A 7 12.20 28.16 13.96
N ASP A 8 13.05 27.13 13.83
CA ASP A 8 13.73 26.50 14.98
C ASP A 8 14.58 27.51 15.76
N VAL A 9 15.30 28.40 15.07
CA VAL A 9 16.10 29.46 15.70
C VAL A 9 15.23 30.42 16.51
N ILE A 10 14.09 30.85 15.95
CA ILE A 10 13.15 31.74 16.64
C ILE A 10 12.56 31.04 17.87
N ASP A 11 12.20 29.76 17.75
CA ASP A 11 11.64 28.97 18.86
C ASP A 11 12.65 28.73 19.97
N CYS A 12 13.91 28.43 19.64
CA CYS A 12 15.00 28.34 20.61
C CYS A 12 15.19 29.64 21.40
N VAL A 13 15.14 30.80 20.74
CA VAL A 13 15.32 32.11 21.40
C VAL A 13 14.11 32.48 22.26
N LYS A 14 12.88 32.23 21.80
CA LYS A 14 11.66 32.52 22.57
C LYS A 14 11.53 31.69 23.84
N HIS A 15 12.00 30.45 23.83
CA HIS A 15 11.89 29.53 24.96
C HIS A 15 13.11 29.53 25.89
N PHE A 16 14.00 30.52 25.77
CA PHE A 16 15.20 30.63 26.61
C PHE A 16 14.88 30.81 28.11
N ALA A 17 13.79 31.51 28.46
CA ALA A 17 13.35 31.74 29.84
C ALA A 17 12.36 30.70 30.39
N ALA A 18 11.82 29.82 29.54
CA ALA A 18 10.88 28.77 29.90
C ALA A 18 11.30 27.47 29.19
N ARG A 19 12.16 26.69 29.86
CA ARG A 19 12.71 25.45 29.29
C ARG A 19 11.60 24.46 28.95
N LYS A 20 11.39 24.20 27.66
CA LYS A 20 10.73 22.99 27.17
C LYS A 20 11.80 22.02 26.72
N TYR A 21 11.91 20.87 27.40
CA TYR A 21 12.78 19.79 26.96
C TYR A 21 12.05 19.05 25.83
N LEU A 22 12.45 19.31 24.59
CA LEU A 22 12.09 18.48 23.45
C LEU A 22 13.17 17.41 23.33
N TYR A 23 12.80 16.17 23.59
CA TYR A 23 13.67 15.02 23.43
C TYR A 23 12.92 13.93 22.68
N TRP A 24 13.70 13.06 22.04
CA TRP A 24 13.20 11.82 21.48
C TRP A 24 13.55 10.74 22.49
N GLU A 25 12.55 10.06 23.01
CA GLU A 25 12.72 8.83 23.77
C GLU A 25 12.50 7.65 22.83
N ASP A 26 13.07 6.50 23.19
CA ASP A 26 12.79 5.26 22.48
C ASP A 26 11.28 4.99 22.53
N GLY A 27 10.69 4.76 21.36
CA GLY A 27 9.31 4.33 21.27
C GLY A 27 9.13 2.96 21.95
N ALA A 28 7.97 2.76 22.56
CA ALA A 28 7.57 1.44 23.04
C ALA A 28 7.57 0.40 21.87
N PRO A 29 7.96 -0.86 22.12
CA PRO A 29 8.09 -1.89 21.08
C PRO A 29 6.84 -2.09 20.22
N GLU A 30 5.66 -1.84 20.78
CA GLU A 30 4.35 -1.98 20.16
C GLU A 30 3.95 -0.83 19.22
N LEU A 31 4.75 0.26 19.14
CA LEU A 31 4.44 1.40 18.26
C LEU A 31 4.55 1.05 16.77
N VAL A 32 5.39 0.08 16.42
CA VAL A 32 5.60 -0.31 15.03
C VAL A 32 4.82 -1.59 14.76
N ARG A 33 3.70 -1.46 14.05
CA ARG A 33 2.98 -2.64 13.55
C ARG A 33 3.77 -3.36 12.48
N ASN A 34 3.70 -4.69 12.52
CA ASN A 34 4.25 -5.53 11.46
C ASN A 34 3.53 -5.24 10.14
N ILE A 35 4.30 -5.03 9.08
CA ILE A 35 3.76 -4.77 7.74
C ILE A 35 2.87 -5.92 7.25
N ASN A 36 3.17 -7.16 7.64
CA ASN A 36 2.44 -8.36 7.22
C ASN A 36 1.00 -8.38 7.73
N ASP A 37 0.74 -7.75 8.88
CA ASP A 37 -0.57 -7.72 9.52
C ASP A 37 -1.41 -6.52 9.04
N GLN A 38 -0.83 -5.64 8.22
CA GLN A 38 -1.57 -4.51 7.66
C GLN A 38 -2.59 -5.02 6.65
N ILE A 39 -3.84 -4.61 6.81
CA ILE A 39 -4.87 -4.78 5.79
C ILE A 39 -4.57 -3.81 4.66
N VAL A 40 -4.37 -4.33 3.46
CA VAL A 40 -4.00 -3.54 2.29
C VAL A 40 -4.81 -3.97 1.07
N GLN A 41 -5.12 -2.99 0.23
CA GLN A 41 -5.62 -3.22 -1.12
C GLN A 41 -4.45 -3.13 -2.11
N MET A 42 -4.45 -4.00 -3.12
CA MET A 42 -3.35 -4.06 -4.10
C MET A 42 -3.87 -3.84 -5.51
N TYR A 43 -3.11 -3.11 -6.30
CA TYR A 43 -3.16 -3.14 -7.74
C TYR A 43 -2.28 -4.29 -8.23
N LEU A 44 -2.87 -5.16 -9.03
CA LEU A 44 -2.24 -6.31 -9.65
C LEU A 44 -2.26 -6.12 -11.17
N ARG A 45 -1.09 -6.20 -11.79
CA ARG A 45 -0.93 -6.22 -13.24
C ARG A 45 -0.38 -7.57 -13.65
N VAL A 46 -1.06 -8.24 -14.59
CA VAL A 46 -0.70 -9.57 -15.08
C VAL A 46 -0.55 -9.58 -16.60
N GLY A 47 0.36 -10.41 -17.11
CA GLY A 47 0.62 -10.60 -18.53
C GLY A 47 -0.05 -11.87 -19.07
N GLY A 48 -0.59 -11.79 -20.29
CA GLY A 48 -1.23 -12.89 -21.00
C GLY A 48 -2.10 -12.40 -22.17
N GLN A 49 -2.32 -13.26 -23.17
CA GLN A 49 -2.98 -12.86 -24.44
C GLN A 49 -4.50 -12.66 -24.31
N SER A 50 -5.16 -13.40 -23.41
CA SER A 50 -6.60 -13.37 -23.21
C SER A 50 -6.94 -12.70 -21.87
N GLU A 51 -7.55 -11.53 -21.93
CA GLU A 51 -7.91 -10.76 -20.73
C GLU A 51 -8.95 -11.48 -19.87
N ASP A 52 -9.89 -12.20 -20.50
CA ASP A 52 -10.94 -12.93 -19.78
C ASP A 52 -10.39 -14.18 -19.07
N GLU A 53 -9.40 -14.87 -19.65
CA GLU A 53 -8.69 -15.97 -18.99
C GLU A 53 -7.86 -15.48 -17.79
N LEU A 54 -7.24 -14.30 -17.93
CA LEU A 54 -6.52 -13.63 -16.85
C LEU A 54 -7.48 -13.24 -15.73
N ALA A 55 -8.63 -12.64 -16.06
CA ALA A 55 -9.65 -12.29 -15.08
C ALA A 55 -10.13 -13.51 -14.31
N ALA A 56 -10.48 -14.61 -15.01
CA ALA A 56 -10.91 -15.85 -14.36
C ALA A 56 -9.84 -16.43 -13.43
N SER A 57 -8.56 -16.39 -13.84
CA SER A 57 -7.44 -16.88 -13.03
C SER A 57 -7.20 -16.02 -11.79
N VAL A 58 -7.27 -14.70 -11.93
CA VAL A 58 -7.12 -13.73 -10.84
C VAL A 58 -8.28 -13.86 -9.86
N GLU A 59 -9.51 -13.89 -10.34
CA GLU A 59 -10.71 -13.99 -9.49
C GLU A 59 -10.78 -15.31 -8.74
N LYS A 60 -10.24 -16.40 -9.30
CA LYS A 60 -10.13 -17.68 -8.61
C LYS A 60 -9.24 -17.62 -7.36
N VAL A 61 -8.21 -16.76 -7.36
CA VAL A 61 -7.24 -16.64 -6.25
C VAL A 61 -7.61 -15.51 -5.28
N PHE A 62 -8.02 -14.36 -5.82
CA PHE A 62 -8.27 -13.15 -5.05
C PHE A 62 -9.74 -12.93 -4.69
N GLY A 63 -10.67 -13.63 -5.35
CA GLY A 63 -12.10 -13.36 -5.27
C GLY A 63 -12.52 -12.28 -6.28
N ALA A 64 -13.71 -11.70 -6.11
CA ALA A 64 -14.22 -10.65 -7.01
C ALA A 64 -13.26 -9.45 -7.02
N CYS A 65 -12.70 -9.13 -8.19
CA CYS A 65 -11.74 -8.04 -8.38
C CYS A 65 -12.35 -6.93 -9.24
N GLU A 66 -11.93 -5.68 -9.03
CA GLU A 66 -12.29 -4.59 -9.93
C GLU A 66 -11.29 -4.53 -11.08
N ARG A 67 -11.75 -4.72 -12.30
CA ARG A 67 -10.93 -4.68 -13.51
C ARG A 67 -10.71 -3.23 -13.95
N ILE A 68 -9.46 -2.89 -14.28
CA ILE A 68 -9.09 -1.57 -14.81
C ILE A 68 -9.04 -1.66 -16.33
N ALA A 69 -10.02 -1.05 -16.99
CA ALA A 69 -10.07 -1.00 -18.45
C ALA A 69 -9.12 0.07 -19.01
N ARG A 70 -8.38 -0.29 -20.07
CA ARG A 70 -7.61 0.65 -20.91
C ARG A 70 -7.70 0.24 -22.38
N ASP A 71 -7.96 1.19 -23.26
CA ASP A 71 -8.19 0.93 -24.68
C ASP A 71 -6.92 0.59 -25.49
N ASP A 72 -5.74 0.97 -25.00
CA ASP A 72 -4.46 0.87 -25.74
C ASP A 72 -3.46 -0.06 -25.06
N VAL A 73 -3.97 -1.18 -24.52
CA VAL A 73 -3.17 -2.17 -23.79
C VAL A 73 -3.46 -3.55 -24.33
N HIS A 74 -2.40 -4.27 -24.68
CA HIS A 74 -2.48 -5.62 -25.24
C HIS A 74 -1.56 -6.55 -24.46
N ASN A 75 -1.97 -7.81 -24.37
CA ASN A 75 -1.24 -8.87 -23.66
C ASN A 75 -1.03 -8.63 -22.15
N GLU A 76 -1.77 -7.72 -21.52
CA GLU A 76 -1.78 -7.54 -20.08
C GLU A 76 -3.16 -7.08 -19.59
N ALA A 77 -3.41 -7.31 -18.30
CA ALA A 77 -4.65 -6.93 -17.61
C ALA A 77 -4.33 -6.34 -16.23
N GLY A 78 -5.09 -5.32 -15.82
CA GLY A 78 -4.97 -4.65 -14.53
C GLY A 78 -6.18 -4.88 -13.64
N PHE A 79 -5.95 -5.15 -12.36
CA PHE A 79 -6.98 -5.42 -11.37
C PHE A 79 -6.69 -4.69 -10.06
N ILE A 80 -7.74 -4.21 -9.40
CA ILE A 80 -7.72 -3.90 -7.97
C ILE A 80 -8.28 -5.12 -7.24
N VAL A 81 -7.44 -5.77 -6.45
CA VAL A 81 -7.84 -6.96 -5.67
C VAL A 81 -8.47 -6.54 -4.33
N PRO A 82 -9.35 -7.34 -3.73
CA PRO A 82 -9.92 -7.05 -2.42
C PRO A 82 -8.87 -6.82 -1.33
N ALA A 83 -9.23 -6.05 -0.32
CA ALA A 83 -8.39 -5.82 0.84
C ALA A 83 -8.19 -7.13 1.64
N ALA A 84 -6.95 -7.39 2.02
CA ALA A 84 -6.54 -8.54 2.84
C ALA A 84 -5.23 -8.19 3.55
N THR A 85 -4.78 -9.02 4.49
CA THR A 85 -3.47 -8.78 5.13
C THR A 85 -2.35 -8.83 4.09
N TYR A 86 -1.29 -8.04 4.27
CA TYR A 86 -0.17 -8.04 3.32
C TYR A 86 0.46 -9.44 3.16
N ALA A 87 0.50 -10.23 4.23
CA ALA A 87 0.94 -11.64 4.16
C ALA A 87 0.05 -12.50 3.24
N GLU A 88 -1.27 -12.37 3.33
CA GLU A 88 -2.20 -13.09 2.45
C GLU A 88 -2.06 -12.61 1.00
N GLN A 89 -1.90 -11.30 0.78
CA GLN A 89 -1.69 -10.72 -0.55
C GLN A 89 -0.45 -11.32 -1.22
N LEU A 90 0.67 -11.45 -0.48
CA LEU A 90 1.89 -12.08 -0.98
C LEU A 90 1.70 -13.57 -1.27
N SER A 91 0.98 -14.29 -0.41
CA SER A 91 0.71 -15.72 -0.58
C SER A 91 -0.14 -15.98 -1.84
N LYS A 92 -1.17 -15.15 -2.05
CA LYS A 92 -2.02 -15.18 -3.25
C LYS A 92 -1.27 -14.80 -4.52
N LYS A 93 -0.36 -13.82 -4.46
CA LYS A 93 0.53 -13.47 -5.58
C LYS A 93 1.37 -14.70 -5.99
N GLN A 94 2.00 -15.38 -5.03
CA GLN A 94 2.78 -16.59 -5.31
C GLN A 94 1.92 -17.70 -5.90
N GLN A 95 0.69 -17.87 -5.42
CA GLN A 95 -0.25 -18.83 -5.96
C GLN A 95 -0.61 -18.55 -7.43
N LEU A 96 -0.78 -17.28 -7.83
CA LEU A 96 -0.98 -16.91 -9.24
C LEU A 96 0.22 -17.27 -10.11
N GLU A 97 1.42 -16.96 -9.64
CA GLU A 97 2.67 -17.28 -10.34
C GLU A 97 2.81 -18.81 -10.53
N TRP A 98 2.42 -19.61 -9.53
CA TRP A 98 2.36 -21.08 -9.65
C TRP A 98 1.28 -21.60 -10.61
N CYS A 99 0.20 -20.84 -10.80
CA CYS A 99 -0.82 -21.17 -11.80
C CYS A 99 -0.37 -20.80 -13.23
N GLY A 100 0.85 -20.27 -13.41
CA GLY A 100 1.41 -19.91 -14.70
C GLY A 100 1.05 -18.50 -15.17
N VAL A 101 0.42 -17.68 -14.32
CA VAL A 101 0.10 -16.28 -14.63
C VAL A 101 1.33 -15.42 -14.36
N GLN A 102 1.77 -14.65 -15.36
CA GLN A 102 2.89 -13.73 -15.20
C GLN A 102 2.45 -12.47 -14.46
N VAL A 103 3.01 -12.20 -13.28
CA VAL A 103 2.77 -10.93 -12.56
C VAL A 103 3.76 -9.86 -13.03
N LEU A 104 3.24 -8.79 -13.63
CA LEU A 104 4.00 -7.65 -14.17
C LEU A 104 4.07 -6.44 -13.22
N GLY A 105 3.19 -6.41 -12.22
CA GLY A 105 3.11 -5.31 -11.27
C GLY A 105 2.28 -5.70 -10.05
N PHE A 106 2.73 -5.27 -8.87
CA PHE A 106 2.04 -5.51 -7.61
C PHE A 106 2.30 -4.34 -6.67
N LEU A 107 1.35 -3.41 -6.61
CA LEU A 107 1.51 -2.11 -5.96
C LEU A 107 0.40 -1.93 -4.93
N ARG A 108 0.72 -1.35 -3.77
CA ARG A 108 -0.31 -0.99 -2.79
C ARG A 108 -1.10 0.20 -3.29
N VAL A 109 -2.42 0.13 -3.15
CA VAL A 109 -3.33 1.23 -3.43
C VAL A 109 -3.79 1.82 -2.12
N PHE A 110 -3.65 3.14 -2.00
CA PHE A 110 -4.19 3.92 -0.90
C PHE A 110 -5.38 4.69 -1.44
N THR A 111 -6.57 4.30 -1.02
CA THR A 111 -7.79 5.07 -1.25
C THR A 111 -8.09 5.84 0.03
N ASP A 112 -8.42 7.14 -0.08
CA ASP A 112 -8.75 8.04 1.04
C ASP A 112 -9.95 7.59 1.91
N LYS A 113 -10.57 6.44 1.61
CA LYS A 113 -11.76 5.95 2.30
C LYS A 113 -11.49 5.51 3.76
N GLU A 114 -10.24 5.29 4.16
CA GLU A 114 -9.89 4.95 5.54
C GLU A 114 -9.67 6.17 6.47
N ALA A 115 -9.69 7.40 5.94
CA ALA A 115 -9.57 8.60 6.77
C ALA A 115 -10.84 8.95 7.60
N LEU A 116 -11.87 8.10 7.61
CA LEU A 116 -13.18 8.37 8.23
C LEU A 116 -13.69 7.27 9.17
N THR A 117 -12.87 6.28 9.54
CA THR A 117 -13.25 5.28 10.56
C THR A 117 -12.15 5.14 11.60
N GLU A 118 -11.94 6.21 12.35
CA GLU A 118 -11.58 6.10 13.77
C GLU A 118 -12.81 6.61 14.56
N GLU A 119 -13.64 5.68 15.03
CA GLU A 119 -14.52 5.90 16.19
C GLU A 119 -13.74 5.67 17.48
#